data_AF-A0A6A5Z5H8-F1
#
_entry.id   AF-A0A6A5Z5H8-F1
#
_cell.length_a   1.000
_cell.length_b   1.000
_cell.length_c   1.000
_cell.angle_alpha   90.00
_cell.angle_beta   90.00
_cell.angle_gamma   90.00
#
_symmetry.space_group_name_H-M   'P 1'
#
loop_
_entity.id
_entity.type
_entity.pdbx_description
1 polymer ?
#
loop_
_entity_poly.entity_id
_entity_poly.type
_entity_poly.pdbx_seq_one_letter_code
_entity_poly.pdbx_strand_id
1 'polypeptide(L)'
;MSPSGTMPKRCSLLDTRARLCHEAYTIWLFTRSDLKTIVIPKSIFGVFGALAGSKLVTDANGSVQAIIIRAPLVVFWVWIVLLPFNIDNQRRAEAIEEDRMNRPWRPLPSKRLSPEQAFRTMLVGHVAGIAYCLVVGPCTKSYWVSFLVICTTRLVGVTGHASGRMPSTPWVM
;
A
#
# COMPACT_ATOMS: atom_id res chain seq x y z
N MET A 1 -46.00 28.04 -23.15
CA MET A 1 -44.77 27.64 -23.88
C MET A 1 -43.57 28.02 -23.04
N SER A 2 -42.98 27.06 -22.31
CA SER A 2 -41.70 27.24 -21.61
C SER A 2 -40.65 26.46 -22.37
N PRO A 3 -39.50 27.05 -22.74
CA PRO A 3 -38.42 26.28 -23.33
C PRO A 3 -37.67 25.57 -22.20
N SER A 4 -37.77 24.24 -22.19
CA SER A 4 -36.93 23.37 -21.38
C SER A 4 -35.49 23.47 -21.91
N GLY A 5 -34.68 24.33 -21.29
CA GLY A 5 -33.25 24.42 -21.56
C GLY A 5 -32.52 23.21 -20.99
N THR A 6 -32.26 22.21 -21.83
CA THR A 6 -31.28 21.16 -21.53
C THR A 6 -29.89 21.80 -21.49
N MET A 7 -29.32 21.92 -20.29
CA MET A 7 -27.92 22.31 -20.11
C MET A 7 -26.99 21.33 -20.84
N PRO A 8 -25.99 21.80 -21.59
CA PRO A 8 -25.03 20.93 -22.26
C PRO A 8 -24.06 20.29 -21.25
N LYS A 9 -23.79 18.98 -21.42
CA LYS A 9 -22.83 18.14 -20.67
C LYS A 9 -21.36 18.56 -20.88
N ARG A 10 -21.00 19.80 -20.56
CA ARG A 10 -19.67 20.35 -20.85
C ARG A 10 -18.79 20.41 -19.59
N CYS A 11 -18.37 19.25 -19.09
CA CYS A 11 -17.07 19.07 -18.40
C CYS A 11 -16.88 17.58 -18.02
N SER A 12 -16.26 16.76 -18.88
CA SER A 12 -15.97 15.35 -18.52
C SER A 12 -14.49 15.11 -18.26
N LEU A 13 -13.59 15.67 -19.08
CA LEU A 13 -12.16 15.39 -19.03
C LEU A 13 -11.42 16.09 -17.90
N LEU A 14 -11.72 17.38 -17.64
CA LEU A 14 -11.12 18.12 -16.53
C LEU A 14 -11.56 17.54 -15.19
N ASP A 15 -12.82 17.16 -15.08
CA ASP A 15 -13.39 16.49 -13.90
C ASP A 15 -12.74 15.12 -13.68
N THR A 16 -12.52 14.36 -14.75
CA THR A 16 -11.81 13.07 -14.70
C THR A 16 -10.36 13.27 -14.25
N ARG A 17 -9.63 14.23 -14.83
CA ARG A 17 -8.26 14.54 -14.44
C ARG A 17 -8.17 14.95 -12.98
N ALA A 18 -9.05 15.84 -12.52
CA ALA A 18 -9.09 16.29 -11.13
C ALA A 18 -9.31 15.10 -10.17
N ARG A 19 -10.23 14.19 -10.51
CA ARG A 19 -10.45 12.95 -9.74
C ARG A 19 -9.21 12.07 -9.72
N LEU A 20 -8.59 11.81 -10.87
CA LEU A 20 -7.37 10.99 -10.93
C LEU A 20 -6.22 11.59 -10.13
N CYS A 21 -6.02 12.91 -10.21
CA CYS A 21 -5.02 13.60 -9.39
C CYS A 21 -5.35 13.52 -7.90
N HIS A 22 -6.63 13.65 -7.54
CA HIS A 22 -7.08 13.49 -6.15
C HIS A 22 -6.78 12.09 -5.62
N GLU A 23 -7.13 11.04 -6.36
CA GLU A 23 -6.89 9.65 -5.97
C GLU A 23 -5.40 9.30 -5.92
N ALA A 24 -4.63 9.73 -6.94
CA ALA A 24 -3.18 9.52 -6.97
C ALA A 24 -2.50 10.21 -5.76
N TYR A 25 -2.94 11.43 -5.42
CA TYR A 25 -2.41 12.14 -4.26
C TYR A 25 -2.80 11.46 -2.94
N THR A 26 -4.02 10.91 -2.85
CA THR A 26 -4.45 10.07 -1.72
C THR A 26 -3.60 8.82 -1.56
N ILE A 27 -3.32 8.09 -2.64
CA ILE A 27 -2.44 6.91 -2.66
C ILE A 27 -1.01 7.27 -2.23
N TRP A 28 -0.50 8.41 -2.71
CA TRP A 28 0.81 8.90 -2.30
C TRP A 28 0.87 9.20 -0.80
N LEU A 29 -0.18 9.80 -0.22
CA LEU A 29 -0.23 10.10 1.21
C LEU A 29 -0.20 8.84 2.09
N PHE A 30 -0.77 7.72 1.65
CA PHE A 30 -0.66 6.44 2.36
C PHE A 30 0.78 5.92 2.44
N THR A 31 1.60 6.19 1.43
CA THR A 31 2.93 5.56 1.26
C THR A 31 4.10 6.51 1.47
N ARG A 32 3.86 7.84 1.52
CA ARG A 32 4.88 8.89 1.63
C ARG A 32 5.96 8.63 2.68
N SER A 33 5.59 8.27 3.92
CA SER A 33 6.56 8.03 4.99
C SER A 33 7.40 6.78 4.76
N ASP A 34 6.81 5.80 4.08
CA ASP A 34 7.33 4.44 4.00
C ASP A 34 8.09 4.19 2.69
N LEU A 35 7.99 5.12 1.74
CA LEU A 35 8.87 5.16 0.57
C LEU A 35 10.34 5.19 1.01
N LYS A 36 10.71 6.12 1.90
CA LYS A 36 12.10 6.28 2.35
C LYS A 36 12.56 5.20 3.32
N THR A 37 11.65 4.65 4.12
CA THR A 37 12.01 3.69 5.19
C THR A 37 11.88 2.24 4.76
N ILE A 38 11.06 1.94 3.74
CA ILE A 38 10.78 0.56 3.30
C ILE A 38 11.12 0.39 1.81
N VAL A 39 10.54 1.19 0.92
CA VAL A 39 10.70 0.97 -0.54
C VAL A 39 12.14 1.14 -0.97
N ILE A 40 12.78 2.24 -0.58
CA ILE A 40 14.17 2.52 -0.96
C ILE A 40 15.12 1.44 -0.43
N PRO A 41 15.16 1.12 0.88
CA PRO A 41 16.09 0.11 1.39
C PRO A 41 15.84 -1.28 0.77
N LYS A 42 14.59 -1.74 0.69
CA LYS A 42 14.28 -3.05 0.09
C LYS A 42 14.71 -3.14 -1.37
N SER A 43 14.50 -2.07 -2.14
CA SER A 43 14.90 -2.04 -3.55
C SER A 43 16.41 -2.03 -3.72
N ILE A 44 17.13 -1.26 -2.89
CA ILE A 44 18.60 -1.28 -2.85
C ILE A 44 19.09 -2.69 -2.55
N PHE A 45 18.64 -3.32 -1.47
CA PHE A 45 19.04 -4.68 -1.13
C PHE A 45 18.75 -5.68 -2.25
N GLY A 46 17.59 -5.58 -2.91
CA GLY A 46 17.24 -6.45 -4.04
C GLY A 46 18.16 -6.27 -5.25
N VAL A 47 18.40 -5.02 -5.67
CA VAL A 47 19.22 -4.70 -6.84
C VAL A 47 20.69 -5.04 -6.58
N PHE A 48 21.26 -4.62 -5.45
CA PHE A 48 22.65 -4.94 -5.10
C PHE A 48 22.85 -6.43 -4.86
N GLY A 49 21.87 -7.13 -4.28
CA GLY A 49 21.89 -8.58 -4.14
C GLY A 49 21.94 -9.31 -5.49
N ALA A 50 21.18 -8.83 -6.49
CA ALA A 50 21.23 -9.36 -7.85
C ALA A 50 22.57 -9.08 -8.53
N LEU A 51 23.12 -7.86 -8.39
CA LEU A 51 24.42 -7.49 -8.94
C LEU A 51 25.58 -8.30 -8.34
N ALA A 52 25.48 -8.63 -7.05
CA ALA A 52 26.47 -9.45 -6.35
C ALA A 52 26.38 -10.95 -6.70
N GLY A 53 25.45 -11.37 -7.56
CA GLY A 53 25.21 -12.78 -7.88
C GLY A 53 24.76 -13.60 -6.67
N SER A 54 24.06 -12.97 -5.72
CA SER A 54 23.65 -13.63 -4.48
C SER A 54 22.75 -14.83 -4.76
N LYS A 55 23.05 -15.98 -4.11
CA LYS A 55 22.19 -17.18 -4.15
C LYS A 55 20.78 -16.96 -3.58
N LEU A 56 20.56 -15.82 -2.90
CA LEU A 56 19.24 -15.38 -2.44
C LEU A 56 18.35 -14.88 -3.59
N VAL A 57 18.93 -14.57 -4.75
CA VAL A 57 18.21 -14.20 -5.98
C VAL A 57 18.26 -15.40 -6.92
N THR A 58 17.11 -16.01 -7.16
CA THR A 58 16.99 -17.10 -8.15
C THR A 58 17.28 -16.54 -9.54
N ASP A 59 18.08 -17.26 -10.33
CA ASP A 59 18.39 -16.95 -11.73
C ASP A 59 19.06 -15.58 -12.00
N ALA A 60 20.01 -15.17 -11.15
CA ALA A 60 20.85 -13.98 -11.36
C ALA A 60 21.85 -14.11 -12.54
N ASN A 61 21.62 -15.03 -13.48
CA ASN A 61 22.48 -15.25 -14.66
C ASN A 61 22.28 -14.20 -15.76
N GLY A 62 21.59 -13.10 -15.47
CA GLY A 62 21.37 -11.99 -16.40
C GLY A 62 22.53 -11.01 -16.41
N SER A 63 22.81 -10.42 -17.58
CA SER A 63 23.76 -9.30 -17.71
C SER A 63 23.43 -8.17 -16.73
N VAL A 64 24.45 -7.47 -16.22
CA VAL A 64 24.31 -6.26 -15.38
C VAL A 64 23.34 -5.25 -16.00
N GLN A 65 23.37 -5.11 -17.33
CA GLN A 65 22.46 -4.24 -18.07
C GLN A 65 20.99 -4.66 -17.88
N ALA A 66 20.70 -5.97 -17.91
CA ALA A 66 19.35 -6.50 -17.71
C ALA A 66 18.87 -6.25 -16.26
N ILE A 67 19.77 -6.30 -15.28
CA ILE A 67 19.45 -6.01 -13.87
C ILE A 67 19.08 -4.53 -13.71
N ILE A 68 19.87 -3.61 -14.26
CA ILE A 68 19.61 -2.17 -14.19
C ILE A 68 18.28 -1.82 -14.87
N ILE A 69 18.00 -2.37 -16.06
CA ILE A 69 16.74 -2.16 -16.78
C ILE A 69 15.53 -2.68 -15.97
N ARG A 70 15.71 -3.73 -15.17
CA ARG A 70 14.65 -4.26 -14.29
C ARG A 70 14.51 -3.54 -12.96
N ALA A 71 15.47 -2.71 -12.55
CA ALA A 71 15.43 -2.03 -11.25
C ALA A 71 14.15 -1.18 -11.04
N PRO A 72 13.64 -0.40 -12.02
CA PRO A 72 12.38 0.32 -11.86
C PRO A 72 11.18 -0.60 -11.64
N LEU A 73 11.16 -1.77 -12.29
CA LEU A 73 10.12 -2.78 -12.10
C LEU A 73 10.16 -3.36 -10.69
N VAL A 74 11.35 -3.57 -10.13
CA VAL A 74 11.51 -4.02 -8.74
C VAL A 74 11.00 -2.95 -7.76
N VAL A 75 11.41 -1.69 -7.93
CA VAL A 75 10.96 -0.57 -7.08
C VAL A 75 9.44 -0.46 -7.11
N PHE A 76 8.85 -0.51 -8.30
CA PHE A 76 7.40 -0.43 -8.47
C PHE A 76 6.67 -1.63 -7.86
N TRP A 77 7.22 -2.83 -8.00
CA TRP A 77 6.68 -4.02 -7.33
C TRP A 77 6.68 -3.88 -5.81
N VAL A 78 7.81 -3.46 -5.22
CA VAL A 78 7.92 -3.24 -3.76
C VAL A 78 6.87 -2.22 -3.30
N TRP A 79 6.67 -1.15 -4.08
CA TRP A 79 5.68 -0.12 -3.76
C TRP A 79 4.23 -0.61 -3.87
N ILE A 80 3.86 -1.35 -4.93
CA ILE A 80 2.51 -1.90 -5.07
C ILE A 80 2.17 -2.85 -3.92
N VAL A 81 3.11 -3.72 -3.53
CA VAL A 81 2.89 -4.67 -2.43
C VAL A 81 2.80 -3.95 -1.08
N LEU A 82 3.51 -2.83 -0.91
CA LEU A 82 3.47 -2.03 0.31
C LEU A 82 2.15 -1.27 0.48
N LEU A 83 1.52 -0.82 -0.61
CA LEU A 83 0.34 0.04 -0.53
C LEU A 83 -0.82 -0.61 0.27
N PRO A 84 -1.25 -1.85 0.01
CA PRO A 84 -2.29 -2.48 0.80
C PRO A 84 -1.91 -2.71 2.27
N PHE A 85 -0.64 -3.05 2.54
CA PHE A 85 -0.13 -3.17 3.91
C PHE A 85 -0.27 -1.84 4.67
N ASN A 86 0.13 -0.73 4.05
CA ASN A 86 0.01 0.60 4.63
C ASN A 86 -1.44 0.97 4.92
N ILE A 87 -2.35 0.70 3.98
CA ILE A 87 -3.76 0.99 4.17
C ILE A 87 -4.34 0.14 5.31
N ASP A 88 -4.00 -1.15 5.40
CA ASP A 88 -4.50 -2.01 6.48
C ASP A 88 -3.98 -1.57 7.85
N ASN A 89 -2.71 -1.18 7.93
CA ASN A 89 -2.13 -0.69 9.17
C ASN A 89 -2.76 0.66 9.60
N GLN A 90 -3.03 1.56 8.65
CA GLN A 90 -3.55 2.91 8.93
C GLN A 90 -5.06 2.98 9.14
N ARG A 91 -5.84 1.96 8.73
CA ARG A 91 -7.31 1.98 8.83
C ARG A 91 -7.90 1.52 10.16
N ARG A 92 -7.06 1.06 11.09
CA ARG A 92 -7.49 0.68 12.44
C ARG A 92 -7.92 1.93 13.21
N ALA A 93 -8.98 1.83 14.02
CA ALA A 93 -9.49 2.96 14.80
C ALA A 93 -8.39 3.59 15.70
N GLU A 94 -7.62 2.74 16.39
CA GLU A 94 -6.47 3.16 17.20
C GLU A 94 -5.40 3.89 16.39
N ALA A 95 -5.05 3.37 15.20
CA ALA A 95 -4.07 3.97 14.32
C ALA A 95 -4.55 5.31 13.75
N ILE A 96 -5.85 5.45 13.46
CA ILE A 96 -6.43 6.72 13.01
C ILE A 96 -6.33 7.78 14.12
N GLU A 97 -6.62 7.42 15.37
CA GLU A 97 -6.53 8.35 16.49
C GLU A 97 -5.09 8.74 16.80
N GLU A 98 -4.15 7.78 16.77
CA GLU A 98 -2.72 8.07 16.88
C GLU A 98 -2.24 8.99 15.75
N ASP A 99 -2.58 8.66 14.50
CA ASP A 99 -2.20 9.44 13.34
C ASP A 99 -2.87 10.82 13.32
N ARG A 100 -4.01 11.01 13.99
CA ARG A 100 -4.62 12.34 14.13
C ARG A 100 -3.70 13.31 14.87
N MET A 101 -2.92 12.81 15.83
CA MET A 101 -1.96 13.59 16.60
C MET A 101 -0.60 13.66 15.89
N ASN A 102 -0.09 12.50 15.46
CA ASN A 102 1.29 12.38 14.94
C ASN A 102 1.40 12.68 13.44
N ARG A 103 0.38 12.30 12.67
CA ARG A 103 0.39 12.29 11.19
C ARG A 103 -0.93 12.78 10.56
N PRO A 104 -1.44 13.97 10.94
CA PRO A 104 -2.78 14.43 10.55
C PRO A 104 -2.99 14.57 9.04
N TRP A 105 -1.91 14.67 8.26
CA TRP A 105 -1.95 14.71 6.79
C TRP A 105 -2.28 13.35 6.15
N ARG A 106 -2.31 12.25 6.91
CA ARG A 106 -2.65 10.93 6.38
C ARG A 106 -4.11 10.90 5.91
N PRO A 107 -4.45 10.05 4.92
CA PRO A 107 -5.74 10.15 4.25
C PRO A 107 -6.97 9.96 5.15
N LEU A 108 -6.89 9.06 6.14
CA LEU A 108 -8.01 8.78 7.05
C LEU A 108 -8.17 9.86 8.14
N PRO A 109 -7.13 10.29 8.87
CA PRO A 109 -7.24 11.42 9.80
C PRO A 109 -7.67 12.72 9.12
N SER A 110 -7.18 13.00 7.92
CA SER A 110 -7.58 14.18 7.12
C SER A 110 -8.93 14.03 6.41
N LYS A 111 -9.62 12.90 6.60
CA LYS A 111 -10.96 12.62 6.04
C LYS A 111 -11.05 12.72 4.53
N ARG A 112 -9.96 12.40 3.82
CA ARG A 112 -9.95 12.36 2.34
C ARG A 112 -10.72 11.19 1.76
N LEU A 113 -10.87 10.14 2.54
CA LEU A 113 -11.69 8.99 2.22
C LEU A 113 -12.26 8.37 3.50
N SER A 114 -13.38 7.65 3.36
CA SER A 114 -13.96 6.87 4.44
C SER A 114 -13.18 5.57 4.68
N PRO A 115 -13.32 4.94 5.86
CA PRO A 115 -12.71 3.63 6.14
C PRO A 115 -13.12 2.54 5.13
N GLU A 116 -14.36 2.59 4.65
CA GLU A 116 -14.88 1.67 3.63
C GLU A 116 -14.22 1.91 2.26
N GLN A 117 -14.03 3.18 1.87
CA GLN A 117 -13.28 3.51 0.66
C GLN A 117 -11.83 3.06 0.77
N ALA A 118 -11.19 3.23 1.94
CA ALA A 118 -9.83 2.76 2.17
C ALA A 118 -9.74 1.23 2.02
N PHE A 119 -10.72 0.49 2.55
CA PHE A 119 -10.79 -0.97 2.36
C PHE A 119 -10.89 -1.36 0.89
N ARG A 120 -11.73 -0.68 0.09
CA ARG A 120 -11.82 -0.94 -1.35
C ARG A 120 -10.51 -0.62 -2.07
N THR A 121 -9.87 0.50 -1.76
CA THR A 121 -8.56 0.87 -2.31
C THR A 121 -7.50 -0.17 -1.96
N MET A 122 -7.51 -0.70 -0.74
CA MET A 122 -6.63 -1.79 -0.31
C MET A 122 -6.87 -3.07 -1.14
N LEU A 123 -8.12 -3.45 -1.38
CA LEU A 123 -8.45 -4.63 -2.20
C LEU A 123 -7.98 -4.44 -3.65
N VAL A 124 -8.22 -3.26 -4.23
CA VAL A 124 -7.72 -2.91 -5.57
C VAL A 124 -6.20 -3.00 -5.63
N GLY A 125 -5.50 -2.50 -4.61
CA GLY A 125 -4.04 -2.62 -4.52
C GLY A 125 -3.56 -4.08 -4.49
N HIS A 126 -4.26 -4.97 -3.79
CA HIS A 126 -3.93 -6.40 -3.82
C HIS A 126 -4.14 -7.00 -5.22
N VAL A 127 -5.27 -6.72 -5.86
CA VAL A 127 -5.54 -7.20 -7.22
C VAL A 127 -4.48 -6.68 -8.20
N ALA A 128 -4.10 -5.41 -8.09
CA ALA A 128 -3.04 -4.81 -8.90
C ALA A 128 -1.68 -5.50 -8.67
N GLY A 129 -1.34 -5.83 -7.43
CA GLY A 129 -0.12 -6.57 -7.10
C GLY A 129 -0.08 -7.98 -7.71
N ILE A 130 -1.21 -8.70 -7.65
CA ILE A 130 -1.35 -10.01 -8.30
C ILE A 130 -1.21 -9.87 -9.82
N ALA A 131 -1.96 -8.95 -10.44
CA ALA A 131 -1.91 -8.71 -11.88
C ALA A 131 -0.50 -8.35 -12.34
N TYR A 132 0.21 -7.52 -11.58
CA TYR A 132 1.60 -7.18 -11.85
C TYR A 132 2.51 -8.41 -11.86
N CYS A 133 2.39 -9.30 -10.85
CA CYS A 133 3.16 -10.54 -10.80
C CYS A 133 2.85 -11.47 -11.99
N LEU A 134 1.61 -11.49 -12.48
CA LEU A 134 1.23 -12.28 -13.65
C LEU A 134 1.86 -11.76 -14.94
N VAL A 135 2.02 -10.44 -15.08
CA VAL A 135 2.57 -9.81 -16.29
C VAL A 135 4.10 -9.80 -16.31
N VAL A 136 4.74 -9.48 -15.18
CA VAL A 136 6.19 -9.25 -15.12
C VAL A 136 6.99 -10.53 -14.84
N GLY A 137 6.32 -11.58 -14.34
CA GLY A 137 6.93 -12.88 -14.03
C GLY A 137 6.88 -13.21 -12.54
N PRO A 138 7.28 -14.44 -12.15
CA PRO A 138 6.92 -15.02 -10.87
C PRO A 138 7.64 -14.39 -9.66
N CYS A 139 7.18 -13.21 -9.24
CA CYS A 139 7.32 -12.69 -7.88
C CYS A 139 6.27 -13.33 -6.93
N THR A 140 5.55 -14.36 -7.40
CA THR A 140 4.37 -14.96 -6.76
C THR A 140 4.67 -15.42 -5.34
N LYS A 141 5.83 -16.05 -5.10
CA LYS A 141 6.21 -16.53 -3.76
C LYS A 141 6.33 -15.38 -2.75
N SER A 142 6.97 -14.28 -3.14
CA SER A 142 7.16 -13.10 -2.28
C SER A 142 5.86 -12.31 -2.07
N TYR A 143 4.97 -12.31 -3.06
CA TYR A 143 3.64 -11.73 -2.93
C TYR A 143 2.78 -12.51 -1.93
N TRP A 144 2.76 -13.85 -2.02
CA TRP A 144 2.04 -14.70 -1.08
C TRP A 144 2.56 -14.58 0.36
N VAL A 145 3.86 -14.42 0.56
CA VAL A 145 4.42 -14.14 1.89
C VAL A 145 3.92 -12.80 2.43
N SER A 146 3.87 -11.76 1.59
CA SER A 146 3.38 -10.44 2.00
C SER A 146 1.87 -10.47 2.32
N PHE A 147 1.08 -11.17 1.50
CA PHE A 147 -0.33 -11.41 1.76
C PHE A 147 -0.55 -12.25 3.03
N LEU A 148 0.24 -13.29 3.24
CA LEU A 148 0.19 -14.15 4.43
C LEU A 148 0.52 -13.36 5.69
N VAL A 149 1.53 -12.49 5.69
CA VAL A 149 1.86 -11.60 6.82
C VAL A 149 0.70 -10.68 7.18
N ILE A 150 -0.04 -10.18 6.18
CA ILE A 150 -1.24 -9.36 6.38
C ILE A 150 -2.39 -10.21 6.95
N CYS A 151 -2.58 -11.43 6.45
CA CYS A 151 -3.59 -12.36 6.98
C CYS A 151 -3.27 -12.81 8.42
N THR A 152 -2.00 -13.06 8.74
CA THR A 152 -1.58 -13.54 10.08
C THR A 152 -1.60 -12.43 11.11
N THR A 153 -1.24 -11.20 10.77
CA THR A 153 -1.42 -10.05 11.69
C THR A 153 -2.88 -9.85 12.07
N ARG A 154 -3.83 -10.22 11.20
CA ARG A 154 -5.26 -10.24 11.55
C ARG A 154 -5.68 -11.43 12.41
N LEU A 155 -5.15 -12.63 12.16
CA LEU A 155 -5.42 -13.78 13.04
C LEU A 155 -4.94 -13.51 14.47
N VAL A 156 -3.74 -12.93 14.63
CA VAL A 156 -3.20 -12.54 15.94
C VAL A 156 -4.02 -11.41 16.58
N GLY A 157 -4.44 -10.40 15.81
CA GLY A 157 -5.29 -9.32 16.30
C GLY A 157 -6.69 -9.76 16.72
N VAL A 158 -7.30 -10.71 16.00
CA VAL A 158 -8.60 -11.31 16.35
C VAL A 158 -8.48 -12.16 17.63
N THR A 159 -7.37 -12.88 17.81
CA THR A 159 -7.14 -13.62 19.07
C THR A 159 -6.87 -12.70 20.27
N GLY A 160 -6.30 -11.52 20.06
CA GLY A 160 -6.07 -10.53 21.13
C GLY A 160 -7.34 -9.89 21.68
N HIS A 161 -8.40 -9.75 20.86
CA HIS A 161 -9.71 -9.26 21.29
C HIS A 161 -10.59 -10.33 21.96
N ALA A 162 -10.34 -11.62 21.70
CA ALA A 162 -11.03 -12.71 22.39
C ALA A 162 -10.51 -12.95 23.83
N SER A 163 -9.33 -12.42 24.16
CA SER A 163 -8.69 -12.52 25.48
C SER A 163 -9.00 -11.31 26.37
N GLY A 164 -10.25 -10.86 26.40
CA GLY A 164 -10.74 -9.82 27.30
C GLY A 164 -10.88 -10.31 28.74
N ARG A 165 -9.75 -10.44 29.45
CA ARG A 165 -9.60 -10.21 30.90
C ARG A 165 -8.15 -10.47 31.33
N MET A 166 -7.39 -9.41 31.56
CA MET A 166 -6.32 -9.43 32.56
C MET A 166 -6.73 -8.52 33.73
N PRO A 167 -6.56 -8.96 34.98
CA PRO A 167 -6.90 -8.14 36.14
C PRO A 167 -5.97 -6.94 36.22
N SER A 168 -6.54 -5.79 36.59
CA SER A 168 -5.82 -4.59 37.00
C SER A 168 -4.84 -4.93 38.14
N THR A 169 -3.55 -4.82 37.90
CA THR A 169 -2.58 -4.59 38.97
C THR A 169 -2.19 -3.11 38.96
N PRO A 170 -2.26 -2.42 40.11
CA PRO A 170 -1.94 -1.02 40.20
C PRO A 170 -0.42 -0.83 40.17
N TRP A 171 0.00 0.23 39.50
CA TRP A 171 1.36 0.73 39.52
C TRP A 171 1.80 1.02 40.96
N VAL A 172 2.90 0.40 41.39
CA VAL A 172 3.69 0.85 42.54
C VAL A 172 5.11 1.13 42.04
N MET A 173 5.62 2.27 42.49
CA MET A 173 6.82 3.02 42.10
C MET A 173 8.09 2.22 41.84
#